data_AF-Q0IRE2-F1
#
_entry.id   AF-Q0IRE2-F1
#
_cell.length_a   1.000
_cell.length_b   1.000
_cell.length_c   1.000
_cell.angle_alpha   90.00
_cell.angle_beta   90.00
_cell.angle_gamma   90.00
#
_symmetry.space_group_name_H-M   'P 1'
#
loop_
_entity.id
_entity.type
_entity.pdbx_description
1 polymer ?
#
loop_
_entity_poly.entity_id
_entity_poly.type
_entity_poly.pdbx_seq_one_letter_code
_entity_poly.pdbx_strand_id
1 'polypeptide(L)'
;MAGELNRFQPGVSIEISRLDAWYSDGHGSVESTAAYIIRGLCRRCCLPETILRSMQASIALSEAGDSLDHCDKLIELVASSESGIMHLFSQQQLQEFLLFERECYLSKMELEEEQLEQLPADG
;
A
#
# COMPACT_ATOMS: atom_id res chain seq x y z
N MET A 1 9.82 25.02 1.87
CA MET A 1 9.61 23.71 2.52
C MET A 1 9.85 22.67 1.45
N ALA A 2 11.00 22.00 1.48
CA ALA A 2 11.32 20.92 0.55
C ALA A 2 11.12 19.61 1.32
N GLY A 3 10.15 18.79 0.91
CA GLY A 3 9.95 17.46 1.50
C GLY A 3 8.51 17.07 1.84
N GLU A 4 7.52 17.96 1.72
CA GLU A 4 6.11 17.57 1.84
C GLU A 4 5.58 17.08 0.49
N LEU A 5 5.10 15.84 0.45
CA LEU A 5 4.42 15.26 -0.71
C LEU A 5 2.96 15.72 -0.71
N ASN A 6 2.56 16.47 -1.74
CA ASN A 6 1.17 16.87 -1.90
C ASN A 6 0.27 15.63 -1.96
N ARG A 7 -0.90 15.69 -1.30
CA ARG A 7 -1.90 14.60 -1.23
C ARG A 7 -1.46 13.31 -0.52
N PHE A 8 -0.21 13.22 -0.05
CA PHE A 8 0.21 12.15 0.85
C PHE A 8 -0.35 12.43 2.25
N GLN A 9 -1.41 11.73 2.61
CA GLN A 9 -1.91 11.67 3.98
C GLN A 9 -1.41 10.38 4.60
N PRO A 10 -0.43 10.41 5.53
CA PRO A 10 -0.11 9.23 6.30
C PRO A 10 -1.39 8.77 6.99
N GLY A 11 -1.99 7.69 6.50
CA GLY A 11 -3.25 7.18 7.06
C GLY A 11 -3.09 6.92 8.55
N VAL A 12 -4.22 7.10 9.25
CA VAL A 12 -4.34 7.17 10.72
C VAL A 12 -3.33 6.23 11.39
N SER A 13 -2.32 6.82 12.02
CA SER A 13 -1.42 6.11 12.92
C SER A 13 -2.22 5.63 14.12
N ILE A 14 -2.83 4.45 14.00
CA ILE A 14 -3.10 3.64 15.19
C ILE A 14 -1.71 3.19 15.63
N GLU A 15 -1.24 3.71 16.76
CA GLU A 15 0.02 3.34 17.43
C GLU A 15 -0.03 1.86 17.85
N ILE A 16 -0.05 0.93 16.89
CA ILE A 16 0.24 -0.48 17.16
C ILE A 16 1.75 -0.53 17.43
N SER A 17 2.10 -0.22 18.67
CA SER A 17 3.49 -0.25 19.15
C SER A 17 4.01 -1.67 19.27
N ARG A 18 3.12 -2.66 19.48
CA ARG A 18 3.48 -4.06 19.63
C ARG A 18 2.31 -4.99 19.33
N LEU A 19 2.61 -6.09 18.65
CA LEU A 19 1.68 -7.20 18.38
C LEU A 19 2.25 -8.45 19.05
N ASP A 20 1.53 -9.04 19.99
CA ASP A 20 1.92 -10.28 20.65
C ASP A 20 0.77 -11.27 20.77
N ALA A 21 1.13 -12.54 20.93
CA ALA A 21 0.20 -13.64 21.13
C ALA A 21 0.90 -14.72 21.97
N TRP A 22 0.17 -15.26 22.94
CA TRP A 22 0.69 -16.19 23.93
C TRP A 22 -0.30 -17.33 24.14
N TYR A 23 0.20 -18.54 24.38
CA TYR A 23 -0.61 -19.65 24.88
C TYR A 23 -0.74 -19.53 26.40
N SER A 24 -1.95 -19.74 26.91
CA SER A 24 -2.23 -19.84 28.34
C SER A 24 -2.74 -21.23 28.70
N ASP A 25 -2.36 -21.71 29.88
CA ASP A 25 -2.93 -22.94 30.43
C ASP A 25 -4.38 -22.72 30.92
N GLY A 26 -5.03 -23.79 31.38
CA GLY A 26 -6.40 -23.73 31.92
C GLY A 26 -6.55 -22.91 33.21
N HIS A 27 -5.43 -22.48 33.82
CA HIS A 27 -5.37 -21.64 35.01
C HIS A 27 -4.98 -20.19 34.69
N GLY A 28 -4.73 -19.85 33.42
CA GLY A 28 -4.38 -18.50 32.96
C GLY A 28 -2.89 -18.17 33.04
N SER A 29 -2.02 -19.13 33.34
CA SER A 29 -0.56 -18.92 33.31
C SER A 29 -0.06 -18.90 31.86
N VAL A 30 0.82 -17.95 31.54
CA VAL A 30 1.43 -17.81 30.22
C VAL A 30 2.53 -18.86 30.06
N GLU A 31 2.38 -19.75 29.07
CA GLU A 31 3.35 -20.82 28.84
C GLU A 31 4.41 -20.44 27.80
N SER A 32 3.97 -19.99 26.62
CA SER A 32 4.87 -19.74 25.49
C SER A 32 4.26 -18.80 24.46
N THR A 33 5.14 -18.22 23.64
CA THR A 33 4.74 -17.33 22.55
C THR A 33 4.09 -18.11 21.41
N ALA A 34 2.93 -17.64 20.95
CA ALA A 34 2.23 -18.20 19.79
C ALA A 34 2.81 -17.66 18.48
N ALA A 35 4.04 -18.02 18.15
CA ALA A 35 4.81 -17.44 17.04
C ALA A 35 4.09 -17.46 15.68
N TYR A 36 3.35 -18.53 15.36
CA TYR A 36 2.57 -18.63 14.13
C TYR A 36 1.38 -17.66 14.09
N ILE A 37 0.74 -17.43 15.25
CA ILE A 37 -0.34 -16.45 15.40
C ILE A 37 0.21 -15.05 15.20
N ILE A 38 1.32 -14.72 15.87
CA ILE A 38 2.00 -13.43 15.70
C ILE A 38 2.34 -13.20 14.23
N ARG A 39 2.96 -14.18 13.56
CA ARG A 39 3.32 -14.08 12.14
C ARG A 39 2.09 -13.86 11.25
N GLY A 40 0.98 -14.54 11.51
CA GLY A 40 -0.27 -14.36 10.78
C GLY A 40 -0.87 -12.97 10.99
N LEU A 41 -0.87 -12.48 12.24
CA LEU A 41 -1.36 -11.15 12.58
C LEU A 41 -0.48 -10.05 11.95
N CYS A 42 0.85 -10.15 12.05
CA CYS A 42 1.78 -9.20 11.43
C CYS A 42 1.55 -9.11 9.90
N ARG A 43 1.32 -10.24 9.24
CA ARG A 43 1.02 -10.24 7.80
C ARG A 43 -0.27 -9.48 7.49
N ARG A 44 -1.37 -9.75 8.20
CA ARG A 44 -2.66 -9.09 7.98
C ARG A 44 -2.65 -7.61 8.34
N CYS A 45 -1.92 -7.23 9.39
CA CYS A 45 -1.90 -5.84 9.85
C CYS A 45 -0.90 -4.97 9.08
N CYS A 46 0.27 -5.50 8.74
CA CYS A 46 1.37 -4.67 8.22
C CYS A 46 1.49 -4.70 6.70
N LEU A 47 1.25 -5.84 6.04
CA LEU A 47 1.47 -5.93 4.58
C LEU A 47 0.47 -5.09 3.77
N PRO A 48 -0.86 -5.17 4.01
CA PRO A 48 -1.81 -4.31 3.30
C PRO A 48 -1.48 -2.83 3.49
N GLU A 49 -1.19 -2.43 4.74
CA GLU A 49 -0.89 -1.04 5.06
C GLU A 49 0.39 -0.53 4.38
N THR A 50 1.43 -1.37 4.34
CA THR A 50 2.68 -1.04 3.65
C THR A 50 2.44 -0.85 2.16
N ILE A 51 1.62 -1.70 1.54
CA ILE A 51 1.28 -1.60 0.12
C ILE A 51 0.48 -0.31 -0.15
N LEU A 52 -0.56 -0.05 0.64
CA LEU A 52 -1.40 1.15 0.51
C LEU A 52 -0.57 2.44 0.61
N ARG A 53 0.31 2.54 1.61
CA ARG A 53 1.19 3.71 1.77
C ARG A 53 2.23 3.81 0.67
N SER A 54 2.70 2.69 0.14
CA SER A 54 3.63 2.67 -1.00
C SER A 54 2.95 3.15 -2.29
N MET A 55 1.69 2.76 -2.53
CA MET A 55 0.91 3.28 -3.66
C MET A 55 0.65 4.77 -3.54
N GLN A 56 0.19 5.22 -2.37
CA GLN A 56 -0.06 6.62 -2.09
C GLN A 56 1.20 7.48 -2.25
N ALA A 57 2.35 6.99 -1.78
CA ALA A 57 3.64 7.65 -1.98
C ALA A 57 4.03 7.71 -3.46
N SER A 58 3.81 6.63 -4.23
CA SER A 58 4.12 6.59 -5.65
C SER A 58 3.31 7.61 -6.46
N ILE A 59 2.01 7.72 -6.16
CA ILE A 59 1.11 8.74 -6.77
C ILE A 59 1.58 10.15 -6.42
N ALA A 60 1.90 10.41 -5.15
CA ALA A 60 2.35 11.74 -4.75
C ALA A 60 3.71 12.11 -5.35
N LEU A 61 4.59 11.12 -5.57
CA LEU A 61 5.89 11.32 -6.22
C LEU A 61 5.76 11.59 -7.73
N SER A 62 4.73 11.10 -8.41
CA SER A 62 4.55 11.40 -9.83
C SER A 62 4.17 12.84 -10.11
N GLU A 63 3.49 13.51 -9.17
CA GLU A 63 3.30 14.97 -9.25
C GLU A 63 4.64 15.74 -9.24
N ALA A 64 5.71 15.11 -8.73
CA ALA A 64 7.08 15.63 -8.76
C ALA A 64 7.91 15.12 -9.96
N GLY A 65 7.28 14.41 -10.91
CA GLY A 65 7.90 13.89 -12.12
C GLY A 65 8.54 12.50 -11.99
N ASP A 66 8.27 11.76 -10.92
CA ASP A 66 8.74 10.37 -10.79
C ASP A 66 7.88 9.39 -11.61
N SER A 67 8.45 8.23 -11.91
CA SER A 67 7.76 7.16 -12.65
C SER A 67 6.74 6.42 -11.79
N LEU A 68 5.61 6.08 -12.41
CA LEU A 68 4.56 5.28 -11.81
C LEU A 68 4.76 3.76 -11.95
N ASP A 69 5.92 3.29 -12.41
CA ASP A 69 6.23 1.85 -12.55
C ASP A 69 6.09 1.07 -11.23
N HIS A 70 6.27 1.74 -10.10
CA HIS A 70 6.08 1.16 -8.78
C HIS A 70 4.61 0.82 -8.50
N CYS A 71 3.65 1.61 -8.98
CA CYS A 71 2.23 1.28 -8.88
C CYS A 71 1.95 -0.06 -9.58
N ASP A 72 2.45 -0.26 -10.80
CA ASP A 72 2.17 -1.50 -11.56
C ASP A 72 2.69 -2.74 -10.85
N LYS A 73 3.91 -2.67 -10.30
CA LYS A 73 4.49 -3.78 -9.54
C LYS A 73 3.66 -4.11 -8.29
N LEU A 74 3.13 -3.09 -7.61
CA LEU A 74 2.27 -3.28 -6.44
C LEU A 74 0.92 -3.87 -6.84
N ILE A 75 0.35 -3.42 -7.96
CA ILE A 75 -0.90 -3.94 -8.52
C ILE A 75 -0.73 -5.42 -8.90
N GLU A 76 0.31 -5.76 -9.66
CA GLU A 76 0.63 -7.13 -10.04
C GLU A 76 0.86 -8.02 -8.81
N LEU A 77 1.59 -7.51 -7.81
CA LEU A 77 1.85 -8.22 -6.57
C LEU A 77 0.56 -8.58 -5.82
N VAL A 78 -0.39 -7.64 -5.72
CA VAL A 78 -1.67 -7.88 -5.04
C VAL A 78 -2.59 -8.78 -5.87
N ALA A 79 -2.63 -8.59 -7.19
CA ALA A 79 -3.47 -9.36 -8.11
C ALA A 79 -2.99 -10.81 -8.32
N SER A 80 -1.69 -11.07 -8.09
CA SER A 80 -1.12 -12.40 -8.25
C SER A 80 -1.73 -13.42 -7.28
N SER A 81 -2.34 -14.47 -7.83
CA SER A 81 -2.86 -15.60 -7.04
C SER A 81 -1.76 -16.35 -6.27
N GLU A 82 -0.51 -16.31 -6.75
CA GLU A 82 0.64 -16.96 -6.09
C GLU A 82 1.05 -16.22 -4.81
N SER A 83 0.92 -14.89 -4.78
CA SER A 83 1.32 -14.10 -3.62
C SER A 83 0.37 -14.30 -2.42
N GLY A 84 -0.91 -14.57 -2.70
CA GLY A 84 -1.98 -14.66 -1.70
C GLY A 84 -2.22 -13.35 -0.95
N ILE A 85 -1.63 -12.24 -1.39
CA ILE A 85 -1.64 -10.96 -0.67
C ILE A 85 -3.03 -10.34 -0.62
N MET A 86 -3.81 -10.46 -1.70
CA MET A 86 -5.19 -9.97 -1.75
C MET A 86 -6.03 -10.46 -0.56
N HIS A 87 -5.81 -11.70 -0.10
CA HIS A 87 -6.54 -12.29 1.03
C HIS A 87 -6.13 -11.73 2.40
N LEU A 88 -5.10 -10.90 2.47
CA LEU A 88 -4.68 -10.23 3.69
C LEU A 88 -5.43 -8.92 3.92
N PHE A 89 -5.99 -8.34 2.86
CA PHE A 89 -6.70 -7.06 2.94
C PHE A 89 -8.05 -7.23 3.64
N SER A 90 -8.38 -6.29 4.52
CA SER A 90 -9.79 -6.08 4.88
C SER A 90 -10.58 -5.54 3.69
N GLN A 91 -11.91 -5.65 3.73
CA GLN A 91 -12.77 -5.09 2.69
C GLN A 91 -12.53 -3.59 2.49
N GLN A 92 -12.36 -2.83 3.58
CA GLN A 92 -12.10 -1.40 3.53
C GLN A 92 -10.76 -1.09 2.88
N GLN A 93 -9.70 -1.81 3.27
CA GLN A 93 -8.37 -1.64 2.67
C GLN A 93 -8.37 -2.02 1.18
N LEU A 94 -9.15 -3.02 0.78
CA LEU A 94 -9.26 -3.39 -0.63
C LEU A 94 -9.98 -2.31 -1.44
N GLN A 95 -11.00 -1.66 -0.86
CA GLN A 95 -11.64 -0.51 -1.49
C GLN A 95 -10.67 0.67 -1.64
N GLU A 96 -9.88 0.97 -0.60
CA GLU A 96 -8.82 1.99 -0.65
C GLU A 96 -7.77 1.65 -1.72
N PHE A 97 -7.34 0.38 -1.80
CA PHE A 97 -6.41 -0.09 -2.81
C PHE A 97 -6.92 0.14 -4.24
N LEU A 98 -8.19 -0.20 -4.51
CA LEU A 98 -8.81 0.01 -5.83
C LEU A 98 -8.92 1.50 -6.19
N LEU A 99 -9.09 2.39 -5.19
CA LEU A 99 -9.07 3.83 -5.42
C LEU A 99 -7.67 4.31 -5.80
N PHE A 100 -6.62 3.83 -5.12
CA PHE A 100 -5.24 4.14 -5.49
C PHE A 100 -4.86 3.56 -6.86
N GLU A 101 -5.28 2.35 -7.19
CA GLU A 101 -5.07 1.77 -8.51
C GLU A 101 -5.66 2.67 -9.60
N ARG A 102 -6.92 3.10 -9.43
CA ARG A 102 -7.58 4.04 -10.34
C ARG A 102 -6.81 5.36 -10.46
N GLU A 103 -6.37 5.92 -9.34
CA GLU A 103 -5.61 7.18 -9.32
C GLU A 103 -4.26 7.04 -10.02
N CYS A 104 -3.58 5.89 -9.87
CA CYS A 104 -2.35 5.62 -10.61
C CYS A 104 -2.62 5.65 -12.14
N TYR A 105 -3.68 5.00 -12.61
CA TYR A 105 -4.01 5.00 -14.04
C TYR A 105 -4.38 6.38 -14.58
N LEU A 106 -5.15 7.17 -13.82
CA LEU A 106 -5.47 8.54 -14.21
C LEU A 106 -4.22 9.41 -14.32
N SER A 107 -3.33 9.33 -13.32
CA SER A 107 -2.09 10.10 -13.31
C SER A 107 -1.19 9.75 -14.49
N LYS A 108 -1.15 8.48 -14.91
CA LYS A 108 -0.44 8.05 -16.13
C LYS A 108 -1.03 8.66 -17.38
N MET A 109 -2.35 8.62 -17.53
CA MET A 109 -3.04 9.19 -18.69
C MET A 109 -2.82 10.69 -18.80
N GLU A 110 -2.89 11.42 -17.68
CA GLU A 110 -2.62 12.85 -17.61
C GLU A 110 -1.17 13.16 -18.04
N LEU A 111 -0.18 12.38 -17.56
CA LEU A 111 1.22 12.54 -17.94
C LEU A 111 1.48 12.23 -19.42
N GLU A 112 0.79 11.24 -19.99
CA GLU A 112 0.86 10.91 -21.42
C GLU A 112 0.27 12.03 -22.28
N GLU A 113 -0.87 12.59 -21.88
CA GLU A 113 -1.51 13.73 -22.57
C GLU A 113 -0.61 14.97 -22.57
N GLU A 114 -0.03 15.33 -21.43
CA GLU A 114 0.92 16.45 -21.31
C GLU A 114 2.15 16.27 -22.23
N GLN A 115 2.66 15.04 -22.36
CA GLN A 115 3.78 14.74 -23.26
C GLN A 115 3.40 14.89 -24.74
N LEU A 116 2.17 14.51 -25.10
CA LEU A 116 1.63 14.65 -26.46
C LEU A 116 1.42 16.12 -26.83
N GLU A 117 0.95 16.96 -25.92
CA GLU A 117 0.78 18.41 -26.15
C GLU A 117 2.10 19.17 -26.26
N GLN A 118 3.17 18.62 -25.68
CA GLN A 118 4.53 19.19 -25.74
C GLN A 118 5.31 18.76 -27.00
N LEU A 119 4.78 17.84 -27.82
CA LEU A 119 5.39 17.54 -29.11
C LEU A 119 5.31 18.77 -30.02
N PRO A 120 6.41 19.19 -30.68
CA PRO A 120 6.35 20.28 -31.62
C PRO A 120 5.34 19.94 -32.72
N ALA A 121 4.41 20.87 -32.98
CA ALA A 121 3.59 20.83 -34.17
C ALA A 121 4.54 20.97 -35.37
N ASP A 122 4.96 19.84 -35.94
CA ASP A 122 5.76 19.83 -37.15
C ASP A 122 4.99 20.56 -38.25
N GLY A 123 5.68 21.53 -38.88
CA GLY A 123 5.13 22.50 -39.84
C GLY A 123 4.95 21.98 -41.26
#